data_AF-A0A7X2NKQ5-F1
#
_entry.id   AF-A0A7X2NKQ5-F1
#
_cell.length_a   1.000
_cell.length_b   1.000
_cell.length_c   1.000
_cell.angle_alpha   90.00
_cell.angle_beta   90.00
_cell.angle_gamma   90.00
#
_symmetry.space_group_name_H-M   'P 1'
#
loop_
_entity.id
_entity.type
_entity.pdbx_description
1 polymer ?
#
loop_
_entity_poly.entity_id
_entity_poly.type
_entity_poly.pdbx_seq_one_letter_code
_entity_poly.pdbx_strand_id
1 'polypeptide(L)'
;MKMKKIVTMMAAAAMTAAMAMTAMAAPFGSWQQNENGWWWQREDGSYPANSWVWIDGNADGVAECYYFDASGYMVADSITSDGYTVNTDGAWVANGVVQAKAVNADLGGYETAMAGGVTAPAAEGVVMDGKSVEQMTINMNLVNTLGKAGAIDLFPNKTNLENHAAFQYKYEYKNQPILIHGGMVDGQYWVQDYLGTADQIFNNFPKAGIELNAFYDNCGYESHAWQRRVIASSGSTDMVFQLPTGSYRLACGSVDKYCNFDILLTAGNDGQWYIYPNSKVWLH
;
A
#
# COMPACT_ATOMS: atom_id res chain seq x y z
N MET A 1 -41.82 -37.82 -6.11
CA MET A 1 -40.40 -38.07 -5.76
C MET A 1 -39.55 -37.07 -6.54
N LYS A 2 -38.64 -36.36 -5.84
CA LYS A 2 -37.46 -35.59 -6.34
C LYS A 2 -37.77 -34.28 -7.09
N MET A 3 -37.48 -33.11 -6.48
CA MET A 3 -36.19 -32.38 -6.32
C MET A 3 -36.02 -31.33 -7.43
N LYS A 4 -36.11 -30.03 -7.13
CA LYS A 4 -35.08 -29.11 -6.59
C LYS A 4 -34.10 -28.62 -7.65
N LYS A 5 -33.95 -27.28 -7.69
CA LYS A 5 -32.96 -26.43 -8.40
C LYS A 5 -33.34 -25.98 -9.81
N ILE A 6 -34.19 -24.96 -9.89
CA ILE A 6 -34.18 -24.02 -11.01
C ILE A 6 -33.12 -22.98 -10.66
N VAL A 7 -31.87 -23.24 -11.05
CA VAL A 7 -30.85 -22.20 -11.25
C VAL A 7 -30.38 -22.42 -12.68
N THR A 8 -31.15 -21.87 -13.61
CA THR A 8 -30.88 -21.95 -15.04
C THR A 8 -29.99 -20.76 -15.38
N MET A 9 -28.77 -21.08 -15.77
CA MET A 9 -27.83 -20.21 -16.48
C MET A 9 -28.47 -19.61 -17.75
N MET A 10 -27.96 -18.42 -18.10
CA MET A 10 -27.92 -17.78 -19.43
C MET A 10 -29.18 -17.08 -19.97
N ALA A 11 -29.07 -15.75 -20.05
CA ALA A 11 -29.40 -14.95 -21.24
C ALA A 11 -28.28 -13.88 -21.33
N ALA A 12 -27.24 -14.02 -22.16
CA ALA A 12 -27.18 -13.94 -23.61
C ALA A 12 -27.60 -12.57 -24.19
N ALA A 13 -26.57 -11.74 -24.43
CA ALA A 13 -26.42 -10.75 -25.51
C ALA A 13 -27.54 -9.73 -25.76
N ALA A 14 -27.34 -8.50 -25.30
CA ALA A 14 -27.74 -7.29 -26.02
C ALA A 14 -27.11 -6.04 -25.38
N MET A 15 -25.98 -5.58 -25.92
CA MET A 15 -25.86 -4.24 -26.52
C MET A 15 -24.40 -3.96 -26.85
N THR A 16 -24.08 -4.10 -28.13
CA THR A 16 -23.12 -3.25 -28.84
C THR A 16 -23.60 -1.80 -28.73
N ALA A 17 -23.46 -1.21 -27.54
CA ALA A 17 -23.35 0.22 -27.40
C ALA A 17 -21.86 0.47 -27.32
N ALA A 18 -21.32 1.11 -28.35
CA ALA A 18 -20.05 1.80 -28.27
C ALA A 18 -20.19 2.86 -27.16
N MET A 19 -20.01 2.45 -25.91
CA MET A 19 -19.79 3.37 -24.82
C MET A 19 -18.37 3.84 -25.02
N ALA A 20 -18.25 5.13 -25.35
CA ALA A 20 -17.00 5.81 -25.55
C ALA A 20 -16.24 5.94 -24.22
N MET A 21 -15.87 4.80 -23.61
CA MET A 21 -14.62 4.77 -22.88
C MET A 21 -13.57 4.87 -23.95
N THR A 22 -13.10 6.09 -24.17
CA THR A 22 -11.92 6.32 -24.98
C THR A 22 -10.87 5.41 -24.37
N ALA A 23 -10.45 4.36 -25.10
CA ALA A 23 -9.36 3.47 -24.69
C ALA A 23 -8.07 4.29 -24.76
N MET A 24 -7.96 5.27 -23.89
CA MET A 24 -6.75 5.99 -23.60
C MET A 24 -5.99 5.05 -22.69
N ALA A 25 -4.79 4.64 -23.10
CA ALA A 25 -3.87 4.02 -22.19
C ALA A 25 -3.62 5.02 -21.05
N ALA A 26 -4.22 4.79 -19.89
CA ALA A 26 -3.70 5.40 -18.68
C ALA A 26 -2.25 4.90 -18.56
N PRO A 27 -1.28 5.71 -18.07
CA PRO A 27 0.16 5.39 -18.11
C PRO A 27 0.59 4.21 -17.23
N PHE A 28 -0.34 3.31 -16.90
CA PHE A 28 -0.19 2.25 -15.94
C PHE A 28 -1.17 1.06 -16.13
N GLY A 29 -2.08 1.16 -17.11
CA GLY A 29 -3.00 0.09 -17.45
C GLY A 29 -4.07 0.52 -18.46
N SER A 30 -4.87 -0.44 -18.91
CA SER A 30 -5.93 -0.20 -19.87
C SER A 30 -7.07 -1.20 -19.70
N TRP A 31 -8.29 -0.73 -19.95
CA TRP A 31 -9.45 -1.61 -20.07
C TRP A 31 -9.31 -2.49 -21.31
N GLN A 32 -9.52 -3.79 -21.09
CA GLN A 32 -9.49 -4.81 -22.12
C GLN A 32 -10.84 -5.55 -22.12
N GLN A 33 -11.23 -6.08 -23.28
CA GLN A 33 -12.51 -6.77 -23.45
C GLN A 33 -12.37 -8.02 -24.31
N ASN A 34 -13.11 -9.07 -23.92
CA ASN A 34 -13.31 -10.28 -24.72
C ASN A 34 -14.75 -10.78 -24.57
N GLU A 35 -15.03 -11.99 -25.06
CA GLU A 35 -16.37 -12.62 -25.01
C GLU A 35 -16.89 -12.87 -23.57
N ASN A 36 -16.00 -12.96 -22.58
CA ASN A 36 -16.36 -13.23 -21.19
C ASN A 36 -16.65 -11.94 -20.40
N GLY A 37 -16.03 -10.82 -20.77
CA GLY A 37 -16.25 -9.54 -20.09
C GLY A 37 -15.08 -8.57 -20.23
N TRP A 38 -15.12 -7.55 -19.38
CA TRP A 38 -14.07 -6.54 -19.26
C TRP A 38 -13.07 -6.93 -18.16
N TRP A 39 -11.81 -6.61 -18.35
CA TRP A 39 -10.81 -6.63 -17.28
C TRP A 39 -9.88 -5.42 -17.40
N TRP A 40 -9.20 -5.08 -16.31
CA TRP A 40 -8.15 -4.08 -16.35
C TRP A 40 -6.80 -4.77 -16.48
N GLN A 41 -6.04 -4.42 -17.51
CA GLN A 41 -4.69 -4.93 -17.72
C GLN A 41 -3.67 -3.86 -17.38
N ARG A 42 -2.79 -4.16 -16.42
CA ARG A 42 -1.65 -3.32 -16.04
C ARG A 42 -0.54 -3.40 -17.08
N GLU A 43 0.38 -2.45 -17.05
CA GLU A 43 1.53 -2.41 -17.98
C GLU A 43 2.45 -3.64 -17.88
N ASP A 44 2.58 -4.23 -16.68
CA ASP A 44 3.35 -5.46 -16.46
C ASP A 44 2.61 -6.73 -16.94
N GLY A 45 1.41 -6.57 -17.51
CA GLY A 45 0.55 -7.64 -18.00
C GLY A 45 -0.30 -8.31 -16.92
N SER A 46 -0.12 -7.97 -15.64
CA SER A 46 -0.95 -8.46 -14.55
C SER A 46 -2.33 -7.77 -14.53
N TYR A 47 -3.27 -8.34 -13.77
CA TYR A 47 -4.63 -7.85 -13.66
C TYR A 47 -5.19 -8.14 -12.26
N PRO A 48 -6.10 -7.27 -11.74
CA PRO A 48 -6.76 -7.52 -10.48
C PRO A 48 -7.71 -8.71 -10.57
N ALA A 49 -7.79 -9.50 -9.50
CA ALA A 49 -8.73 -10.60 -9.34
C ALA A 49 -9.18 -10.69 -7.88
N ASN A 50 -10.44 -11.09 -7.69
CA ASN A 50 -11.10 -11.25 -6.38
C ASN A 50 -10.92 -10.04 -5.45
N SER A 51 -11.06 -8.82 -5.99
CA SER A 51 -10.75 -7.59 -5.25
C SER A 51 -11.46 -6.37 -5.81
N TRP A 52 -11.63 -5.37 -4.94
CA TRP A 52 -12.05 -4.02 -5.30
C TRP A 52 -10.83 -3.16 -5.65
N VAL A 53 -10.92 -2.44 -6.76
CA VAL A 53 -9.87 -1.54 -7.23
C VAL A 53 -10.48 -0.22 -7.68
N TRP A 54 -9.90 0.88 -7.22
CA TRP A 54 -10.20 2.22 -7.72
C TRP A 54 -9.41 2.49 -8.99
N ILE A 55 -10.06 2.74 -10.12
CA ILE A 55 -9.43 2.93 -11.43
C ILE A 55 -9.83 4.28 -12.02
N ASP A 56 -8.83 5.11 -12.35
CA ASP A 56 -8.99 6.31 -13.21
C ASP A 56 -8.61 5.91 -14.64
N GLY A 57 -9.55 5.24 -15.30
CA GLY A 57 -9.33 4.64 -16.61
C GLY A 57 -9.36 5.64 -17.76
N ASN A 58 -9.92 6.83 -17.53
CA ASN A 58 -10.03 7.91 -18.51
C ASN A 58 -8.99 9.03 -18.28
N ALA A 59 -8.18 8.91 -17.22
CA ALA A 59 -7.14 9.86 -16.82
C ALA A 59 -7.67 11.28 -16.59
N ASP A 60 -8.91 11.42 -16.09
CA ASP A 60 -9.52 12.72 -15.78
C ASP A 60 -9.21 13.22 -14.36
N GLY A 61 -8.48 12.40 -13.59
CA GLY A 61 -8.14 12.69 -12.21
C GLY A 61 -9.23 12.28 -11.22
N VAL A 62 -10.18 11.45 -11.62
CA VAL A 62 -11.21 10.85 -10.79
C VAL A 62 -11.22 9.34 -11.05
N ALA A 63 -11.12 8.56 -9.98
CA ALA A 63 -11.20 7.10 -10.05
C ALA A 63 -12.55 6.61 -9.56
N GLU A 64 -13.15 5.67 -10.28
CA GLU A 64 -14.30 4.88 -9.84
C GLU A 64 -13.85 3.55 -9.22
N CYS A 65 -14.69 2.96 -8.37
CA CYS A 65 -14.39 1.69 -7.72
C CYS A 65 -15.04 0.51 -8.47
N TYR A 66 -14.24 -0.49 -8.84
CA TYR A 66 -14.67 -1.66 -9.61
C TYR A 66 -14.34 -2.95 -8.85
N TYR A 67 -15.21 -3.96 -8.95
CA TYR A 67 -14.94 -5.28 -8.40
C TYR A 67 -14.58 -6.26 -9.50
N PHE A 68 -13.48 -6.97 -9.31
CA PHE A 68 -13.03 -8.05 -10.19
C PHE A 68 -13.29 -9.39 -9.54
N ASP A 69 -13.92 -10.29 -10.28
CA ASP A 69 -14.20 -11.65 -9.83
C ASP A 69 -12.92 -12.48 -9.68
N ALA A 70 -13.06 -13.74 -9.23
CA ALA A 70 -11.92 -14.63 -9.02
C ALA A 70 -11.12 -14.96 -10.30
N SER A 71 -11.70 -14.72 -11.49
CA SER A 71 -11.04 -14.89 -12.78
C SER A 71 -10.47 -13.58 -13.34
N GLY A 72 -10.66 -12.46 -12.64
CA GLY A 72 -10.17 -11.14 -13.04
C GLY A 72 -11.11 -10.36 -13.95
N TYR A 73 -12.36 -10.79 -14.12
CA TYR A 73 -13.35 -10.04 -14.89
C TYR A 73 -14.12 -9.06 -14.00
N MET A 74 -14.32 -7.85 -14.52
CA MET A 74 -15.11 -6.81 -13.88
C MET A 74 -16.57 -7.25 -13.80
N VAL A 75 -17.16 -7.14 -12.61
CA VAL A 75 -18.60 -7.33 -12.41
C VAL A 75 -19.33 -6.04 -12.78
N ALA A 76 -20.39 -6.13 -13.59
CA ALA A 76 -21.26 -5.02 -13.97
C ALA A 76 -22.74 -5.42 -13.96
N ASP A 77 -23.61 -4.42 -13.80
CA ASP A 77 -25.07 -4.55 -13.73
C ASP A 77 -25.54 -5.64 -12.76
N SER A 78 -24.94 -5.68 -11.58
CA SER A 78 -25.10 -6.80 -10.67
C SER A 78 -24.84 -6.46 -9.20
N ILE A 79 -24.94 -7.49 -8.38
CA ILE A 79 -24.52 -7.48 -6.98
C ILE A 79 -23.26 -8.33 -6.88
N THR A 80 -22.18 -7.77 -6.36
CA THR A 80 -20.90 -8.46 -6.17
C THR A 80 -21.04 -9.58 -5.15
N SER A 81 -20.10 -10.53 -5.13
CA SER A 81 -20.15 -11.69 -4.22
C SER A 81 -20.13 -11.32 -2.73
N ASP A 82 -19.64 -10.13 -2.39
CA ASP A 82 -19.61 -9.55 -1.05
C ASP A 82 -20.81 -8.62 -0.76
N GLY A 83 -21.76 -8.49 -1.68
CA GLY A 83 -23.08 -7.90 -1.45
C GLY A 83 -23.24 -6.43 -1.82
N TYR A 84 -22.29 -5.82 -2.53
CA TYR A 84 -22.40 -4.44 -3.00
C TYR A 84 -22.99 -4.36 -4.41
N THR A 85 -23.66 -3.26 -4.71
CA THR A 85 -24.26 -3.03 -6.04
C THR A 85 -23.28 -2.30 -6.94
N VAL A 86 -23.15 -2.76 -8.18
CA VAL A 86 -22.41 -2.07 -9.25
C VAL A 86 -23.38 -1.67 -10.36
N ASN A 87 -23.15 -0.51 -10.99
CA ASN A 87 -23.99 -0.05 -12.09
C ASN A 87 -23.68 -0.81 -13.40
N THR A 88 -24.32 -0.41 -14.50
CA THR A 88 -24.12 -0.98 -15.84
C THR A 88 -22.69 -0.84 -16.35
N ASP A 89 -21.94 0.14 -15.84
CA ASP A 89 -20.55 0.40 -16.20
C ASP A 89 -19.56 -0.33 -15.27
N GLY A 90 -20.06 -1.10 -14.29
CA GLY A 90 -19.27 -1.82 -13.30
C GLY A 90 -18.80 -0.99 -12.10
N ALA A 91 -19.13 0.30 -12.07
CA ALA A 91 -18.75 1.18 -10.98
C ALA A 91 -19.62 0.91 -9.73
N TRP A 92 -18.99 0.88 -8.56
CA TRP A 92 -19.65 0.71 -7.28
C TRP A 92 -20.68 1.81 -7.03
N VAL A 93 -21.88 1.41 -6.64
CA VAL A 93 -22.97 2.30 -6.25
C VAL A 93 -23.30 2.09 -4.78
N ALA A 94 -23.33 3.19 -4.03
CA ALA A 94 -23.90 3.24 -2.69
C ALA A 94 -25.04 4.27 -2.65
N ASN A 95 -26.21 3.85 -2.17
CA ASN A 95 -27.41 4.71 -2.10
C ASN A 95 -27.78 5.39 -3.43
N GLY A 96 -27.57 4.71 -4.56
CA GLY A 96 -27.86 5.23 -5.90
C GLY A 96 -26.82 6.21 -6.46
N VAL A 97 -25.70 6.42 -5.77
CA VAL A 97 -24.61 7.31 -6.20
C VAL A 97 -23.35 6.50 -6.50
N VAL A 98 -22.76 6.73 -7.68
CA VAL A 98 -21.46 6.15 -8.06
C VAL A 98 -20.38 6.63 -7.10
N GLN A 99 -19.60 5.69 -6.57
CA GLN A 99 -18.50 5.99 -5.68
C GLN A 99 -17.28 6.35 -6.53
N ALA A 100 -16.85 7.60 -6.39
CA ALA A 100 -15.73 8.19 -7.10
C ALA A 100 -14.80 8.88 -6.09
N LYS A 101 -13.50 8.92 -6.37
CA LYS A 101 -12.53 9.68 -5.57
C LYS A 101 -11.60 10.46 -6.49
N ALA A 102 -11.25 11.69 -6.10
CA ALA A 102 -10.22 12.43 -6.82
C ALA A 102 -8.89 11.68 -6.69
N VAL A 103 -8.26 11.40 -7.83
CA VAL A 103 -6.91 10.86 -7.92
C VAL A 103 -6.09 11.87 -8.69
N ASN A 104 -5.01 12.37 -8.09
CA ASN A 104 -4.19 13.35 -8.78
C ASN A 104 -3.48 12.64 -9.96
N ALA A 105 -3.88 12.97 -11.19
CA ALA A 105 -3.35 12.40 -12.44
C ALA A 105 -1.82 12.59 -12.58
N ASP A 106 -1.26 13.61 -11.92
CA ASP A 106 0.19 13.90 -11.87
C ASP A 106 0.95 13.10 -10.79
N LEU A 107 0.23 12.25 -10.02
CA LEU A 107 0.73 11.60 -8.78
C LEU A 107 0.42 10.09 -8.70
N GLY A 108 0.16 9.41 -9.83
CA GLY A 108 0.12 7.94 -9.91
C GLY A 108 -0.99 7.26 -9.10
N GLY A 109 -2.19 7.85 -9.04
CA GLY A 109 -3.35 7.36 -8.26
C GLY A 109 -4.30 6.41 -9.00
N TYR A 110 -3.85 5.78 -10.08
CA TYR A 110 -4.68 5.09 -11.08
C TYR A 110 -5.16 3.69 -10.66
N GLU A 111 -4.59 3.10 -9.60
CA GLU A 111 -5.09 1.85 -8.99
C GLU A 111 -4.87 1.85 -7.47
N THR A 112 -5.95 1.76 -6.68
CA THR A 112 -5.85 1.47 -5.24
C THR A 112 -6.68 0.24 -4.91
N ALA A 113 -6.02 -0.87 -4.57
CA ALA A 113 -6.70 -2.00 -3.97
C ALA A 113 -7.13 -1.65 -2.54
N MET A 114 -8.37 -1.96 -2.18
CA MET A 114 -8.83 -1.84 -0.79
C MET A 114 -8.18 -2.94 0.06
N ALA A 115 -6.99 -2.69 0.60
CA ALA A 115 -6.42 -3.53 1.63
C ALA A 115 -7.02 -3.15 2.98
N GLY A 116 -7.85 -4.05 3.53
CA GLY A 116 -8.24 -4.16 4.94
C GLY A 116 -8.27 -2.88 5.79
N GLY A 117 -9.47 -2.32 5.95
CA GLY A 117 -9.94 -1.72 7.20
C GLY A 117 -8.95 -0.85 7.99
N VAL A 118 -8.44 0.22 7.40
CA VAL A 118 -7.93 1.35 8.16
C VAL A 118 -8.94 2.47 8.00
N THR A 119 -9.85 2.59 8.96
CA THR A 119 -10.55 3.85 9.19
C THR A 119 -9.47 4.89 9.42
N ALA A 120 -9.32 5.85 8.50
CA ALA A 120 -8.43 6.98 8.69
C ALA A 120 -8.78 7.63 10.04
N PRO A 121 -7.87 7.65 11.04
CA PRO A 121 -8.12 8.41 12.24
C PRO A 121 -8.37 9.85 11.82
N ALA A 122 -9.41 10.49 12.34
CA ALA A 122 -9.54 11.93 12.19
C ALA A 122 -8.24 12.57 12.70
N ALA A 123 -7.72 13.58 12.00
CA ALA A 123 -6.49 14.32 12.35
C ALA A 123 -6.56 15.06 13.71
N GLU A 124 -7.59 14.79 14.52
CA GLU A 124 -7.86 15.42 15.79
C GLU A 124 -6.85 14.95 16.84
N GLY A 125 -5.98 15.87 17.29
CA GLY A 125 -4.93 15.61 18.28
C GLY A 125 -3.59 15.17 17.70
N VAL A 126 -3.45 15.10 16.38
CA VAL A 126 -2.17 14.81 15.70
C VAL A 126 -1.19 15.98 15.90
N VAL A 127 0.10 15.66 16.01
CA VAL A 127 1.16 16.69 16.12
C VAL A 127 1.35 17.40 14.78
N MET A 128 1.11 18.71 14.76
CA MET A 128 1.24 19.55 13.56
C MET A 128 2.47 20.46 13.59
N ASP A 129 3.09 20.65 14.76
CA ASP A 129 4.36 21.36 14.93
C ASP A 129 5.37 20.38 15.52
N GLY A 130 6.36 19.98 14.73
CA GLY A 130 7.39 19.04 15.16
C GLY A 130 8.15 19.50 16.40
N LYS A 131 8.25 20.82 16.63
CA LYS A 131 8.96 21.39 17.77
C LYS A 131 8.13 21.42 19.06
N SER A 132 6.83 21.11 18.98
CA SER A 132 5.94 21.10 20.14
C SER A 132 6.05 19.83 21.00
N VAL A 133 6.81 18.84 20.54
CA VAL A 133 7.03 17.55 21.22
C VAL A 133 8.51 17.25 21.38
N GLU A 134 8.84 16.26 22.21
CA GLU A 134 10.21 15.79 22.38
C GLU A 134 10.81 15.38 21.02
N GLN A 135 12.10 15.64 20.83
CA GLN A 135 12.80 15.29 19.60
C GLN A 135 12.84 13.77 19.44
N MET A 136 12.38 13.29 18.28
CA MET A 136 12.51 11.91 17.86
C MET A 136 13.96 11.63 17.51
N THR A 137 14.43 10.46 17.94
CA THR A 137 15.76 9.95 17.59
C THR A 137 15.60 8.61 16.93
N ILE A 138 16.41 8.33 15.91
CA ILE A 138 16.37 7.01 15.29
C ILE A 138 16.97 5.96 16.23
N ASN A 139 16.44 4.74 16.17
CA ASN A 139 16.91 3.62 16.95
C ASN A 139 18.28 3.14 16.44
N MET A 140 19.35 3.75 16.97
CA MET A 140 20.72 3.44 16.57
C MET A 140 21.13 2.00 16.84
N ASN A 141 20.42 1.25 17.70
CA ASN A 141 20.71 -0.17 17.90
C ASN A 141 20.37 -1.00 16.64
N LEU A 142 19.41 -0.54 15.82
CA LEU A 142 19.08 -1.16 14.53
C LEU A 142 19.96 -0.61 13.41
N VAL A 143 20.16 0.71 13.36
CA VAL A 143 21.01 1.33 12.32
C VAL A 143 22.44 0.79 12.39
N ASN A 144 22.99 0.65 13.60
CA ASN A 144 24.37 0.19 13.77
C ASN A 144 24.59 -1.29 13.42
N THR A 145 23.55 -2.07 13.12
CA THR A 145 23.67 -3.49 12.74
C THR A 145 23.53 -3.72 11.24
N LEU A 146 23.04 -2.74 10.48
CA LEU A 146 22.95 -2.80 9.01
C LEU A 146 24.32 -3.03 8.38
N GLY A 147 24.39 -3.92 7.40
CA GLY A 147 25.60 -4.24 6.64
C GLY A 147 26.71 -4.96 7.41
N LYS A 148 26.51 -5.29 8.70
CA LYS A 148 27.55 -5.90 9.53
C LYS A 148 27.43 -7.41 9.62
N ALA A 149 28.53 -8.10 9.30
CA ALA A 149 28.64 -9.54 9.45
C ALA A 149 28.58 -9.94 10.95
N GLY A 150 27.83 -11.00 11.26
CA GLY A 150 27.56 -11.47 12.62
C GLY A 150 26.52 -10.65 13.40
N ALA A 151 26.01 -9.54 12.84
CA ALA A 151 25.10 -8.65 13.57
C ALA A 151 23.75 -9.31 13.92
N ILE A 152 23.36 -10.37 13.22
CA ILE A 152 22.14 -11.12 13.56
C ILE A 152 22.21 -11.72 14.97
N ASP A 153 23.40 -12.01 15.50
CA ASP A 153 23.58 -12.63 16.81
C ASP A 153 23.37 -11.65 17.97
N LEU A 154 23.26 -10.36 17.66
CA LEU A 154 22.89 -9.32 18.62
C LEU A 154 21.39 -9.29 18.93
N PHE A 155 20.57 -10.06 18.22
CA PHE A 155 19.13 -10.18 18.45
C PHE A 155 18.82 -11.48 19.22
N PRO A 156 18.80 -11.45 20.57
CA PRO A 156 18.46 -12.61 21.38
C PRO A 156 16.99 -12.99 21.14
N ASN A 157 16.66 -14.28 21.15
CA ASN A 157 15.30 -14.80 20.92
C ASN A 157 14.71 -14.52 19.52
N LYS A 158 15.54 -14.18 18.54
CA LYS A 158 15.11 -14.14 17.13
C LYS A 158 14.60 -15.53 16.70
N THR A 159 13.53 -15.57 15.90
CA THR A 159 13.00 -16.80 15.31
C THR A 159 13.17 -16.76 13.80
N ASN A 160 13.72 -17.82 13.21
CA ASN A 160 13.83 -17.95 11.76
C ASN A 160 12.43 -18.19 11.15
N LEU A 161 12.12 -17.47 10.08
CA LEU A 161 10.94 -17.71 9.27
C LEU A 161 11.32 -18.70 8.15
N GLU A 162 11.18 -19.99 8.43
CA GLU A 162 11.49 -21.05 7.46
C GLU A 162 10.58 -20.91 6.21
N ASN A 163 11.17 -21.10 5.01
CA ASN A 163 10.56 -21.06 3.65
C ASN A 163 10.74 -19.78 2.78
N HIS A 164 11.62 -18.84 3.13
CA HIS A 164 12.00 -17.75 2.23
C HIS A 164 13.38 -17.95 1.58
N ALA A 165 13.52 -17.55 0.31
CA ALA A 165 14.80 -17.58 -0.43
C ALA A 165 15.86 -16.61 0.14
N ALA A 166 15.42 -15.64 0.96
CA ALA A 166 16.25 -14.74 1.75
C ALA A 166 16.19 -15.14 3.23
N PHE A 167 17.26 -14.91 3.99
CA PHE A 167 17.27 -15.19 5.43
C PHE A 167 16.39 -14.17 6.13
N GLN A 168 15.26 -14.61 6.69
CA GLN A 168 14.32 -13.75 7.39
C GLN A 168 14.18 -14.19 8.84
N TYR A 169 14.29 -13.23 9.75
CA TYR A 169 14.11 -13.45 11.18
C TYR A 169 13.03 -12.53 11.72
N LYS A 170 12.28 -13.02 12.69
CA LYS A 170 11.35 -12.24 13.49
C LYS A 170 12.00 -11.98 14.85
N TYR A 171 12.00 -10.73 15.30
CA TYR A 171 12.50 -10.32 16.61
C TYR A 171 11.43 -9.49 17.34
N GLU A 172 11.03 -9.93 18.54
CA GLU A 172 10.03 -9.23 19.33
C GLU A 172 10.63 -7.98 19.99
N TYR A 173 10.09 -6.81 19.66
CA TYR A 173 10.54 -5.52 20.18
C TYR A 173 9.34 -4.61 20.46
N LYS A 174 9.25 -4.06 21.68
CA LYS A 174 8.08 -3.28 22.14
C LYS A 174 6.74 -4.03 21.97
N ASN A 175 6.72 -5.34 22.23
CA ASN A 175 5.54 -6.22 22.10
C ASN A 175 4.97 -6.35 20.69
N GLN A 176 5.75 -6.00 19.66
CA GLN A 176 5.43 -6.23 18.25
C GLN A 176 6.67 -6.79 17.55
N PRO A 177 6.49 -7.57 16.48
CA PRO A 177 7.64 -8.06 15.74
C PRO A 177 8.25 -7.00 14.84
N ILE A 178 9.59 -6.98 14.83
CA ILE A 178 10.37 -6.46 13.70
C ILE A 178 10.79 -7.66 12.85
N LEU A 179 10.60 -7.55 11.55
CA LEU A 179 11.19 -8.48 10.58
C LEU A 179 12.59 -7.99 10.22
N ILE A 180 13.55 -8.91 10.25
CA ILE A 180 14.94 -8.68 9.91
C ILE A 180 15.22 -9.48 8.65
N HIS A 181 15.60 -8.79 7.58
CA HIS A 181 16.06 -9.44 6.36
C HIS A 181 17.58 -9.41 6.33
N GLY A 182 18.17 -10.49 5.84
CA GLY A 182 19.62 -10.63 5.82
C GLY A 182 20.10 -11.69 4.84
N GLY A 183 21.42 -11.85 4.85
CA GLY A 183 22.14 -12.79 4.02
C GLY A 183 23.20 -13.53 4.80
N MET A 184 23.81 -14.53 4.17
CA MET A 184 25.02 -15.19 4.67
C MET A 184 26.17 -14.91 3.69
N VAL A 185 27.28 -14.38 4.21
CA VAL A 185 28.53 -14.19 3.47
C VAL A 185 29.64 -14.81 4.30
N ASP A 186 30.42 -15.71 3.70
CA ASP A 186 31.56 -16.40 4.34
C ASP A 186 31.22 -17.06 5.70
N GLY A 187 30.02 -17.62 5.82
CA GLY A 187 29.55 -18.29 7.04
C GLY A 187 29.12 -17.34 8.16
N GLN A 188 29.09 -16.03 7.91
CA GLN A 188 28.56 -15.02 8.83
C GLN A 188 27.25 -14.45 8.31
N TYR A 189 26.27 -14.34 9.20
CA TYR A 189 24.98 -13.75 8.88
C TYR A 189 25.03 -12.23 9.09
N TRP A 190 24.65 -11.46 8.08
CA TRP A 190 24.58 -10.01 8.15
C TRP A 190 23.14 -9.54 8.05
N VAL A 191 22.88 -8.32 8.54
CA VAL A 191 21.55 -7.70 8.44
C VAL A 191 21.51 -6.75 7.25
N GLN A 192 20.57 -6.98 6.36
CA GLN A 192 20.34 -6.16 5.18
C GLN A 192 19.40 -5.00 5.50
N ASP A 193 18.24 -5.31 6.08
CA ASP A 193 17.21 -4.31 6.32
C ASP A 193 16.23 -4.79 7.41
N TYR A 194 15.40 -3.85 7.87
CA TYR A 194 14.34 -4.08 8.84
C TYR A 194 13.00 -3.65 8.30
N LEU A 195 11.97 -4.45 8.58
CA LEU A 195 10.57 -4.04 8.44
C LEU A 195 9.91 -4.03 9.83
N GLY A 196 9.61 -2.83 10.32
CA GLY A 196 8.99 -2.60 11.63
C GLY A 196 7.96 -1.47 11.58
N THR A 197 7.66 -0.87 12.71
CA THR A 197 6.75 0.28 12.84
C THR A 197 7.48 1.58 13.18
N ALA A 198 6.83 2.71 12.95
CA ALA A 198 7.39 4.04 13.22
C ALA A 198 7.87 4.19 14.67
N ASP A 199 7.11 3.70 15.64
CA ASP A 199 7.48 3.75 17.06
C ASP A 199 8.59 2.76 17.46
N GLN A 200 8.91 1.78 16.63
CA GLN A 200 10.04 0.87 16.83
C GLN A 200 11.33 1.45 16.25
N ILE A 201 11.24 2.12 15.10
CA ILE A 201 12.38 2.72 14.39
C ILE A 201 12.74 4.10 14.95
N PHE A 202 11.76 4.89 15.38
CA PHE A 202 11.98 6.19 16.00
C PHE A 202 11.60 6.15 17.48
N ASN A 203 12.57 6.46 18.34
CA ASN A 203 12.31 6.70 19.76
C ASN A 203 11.54 8.01 19.93
N ASN A 204 10.77 8.10 21.02
CA ASN A 204 9.93 9.26 21.36
C ASN A 204 8.85 9.59 20.31
N PHE A 205 8.45 8.61 19.48
CA PHE A 205 7.41 8.82 18.48
C PHE A 205 6.07 9.22 19.14
N PRO A 206 5.41 10.30 18.70
CA PRO A 206 4.15 10.75 19.30
C PRO A 206 3.03 9.71 19.17
N LYS A 207 2.38 9.37 20.30
CA LYS A 207 1.29 8.38 20.32
C LYS A 207 0.09 8.77 19.46
N ALA A 208 -0.16 10.08 19.32
CA ALA A 208 -1.25 10.61 18.51
C ALA A 208 -0.94 10.61 17.00
N GLY A 209 0.29 10.27 16.61
CA GLY A 209 0.78 10.49 15.25
C GLY A 209 1.31 11.91 15.05
N ILE A 210 1.84 12.15 13.85
CA ILE A 210 2.47 13.41 13.45
C ILE A 210 2.26 13.66 11.96
N GLU A 211 2.06 14.92 11.58
CA GLU A 211 2.04 15.34 10.16
C GLU A 211 3.44 15.23 9.54
N LEU A 212 3.51 14.97 8.23
CA LEU A 212 4.76 14.64 7.54
C LEU A 212 5.85 15.74 7.63
N ASN A 213 5.51 17.00 7.43
CA ASN A 213 6.49 18.09 7.55
C ASN A 213 6.91 18.29 9.01
N ALA A 214 5.97 18.20 9.96
CA ALA A 214 6.25 18.21 11.38
C ALA A 214 7.18 17.06 11.77
N PHE A 215 7.01 15.87 11.17
CA PHE A 215 7.90 14.73 11.37
C PHE A 215 9.33 15.06 10.93
N TYR A 216 9.53 15.59 9.73
CA TYR A 216 10.86 15.99 9.25
C TYR A 216 11.49 17.11 10.08
N ASP A 217 10.70 18.11 10.48
CA ASP A 217 11.16 19.20 11.34
C ASP A 217 11.60 18.70 12.72
N ASN A 218 11.01 17.60 13.20
CA ASN A 218 11.35 17.00 14.48
C ASN A 218 12.55 16.05 14.38
N CYS A 219 12.54 15.09 13.46
CA CYS A 219 13.58 14.05 13.38
C CYS A 219 14.85 14.51 12.62
N GLY A 220 14.72 15.46 11.70
CA GLY A 220 15.81 16.01 10.90
C GLY A 220 16.31 15.13 9.75
N TYR A 221 15.64 14.02 9.44
CA TYR A 221 16.06 13.06 8.42
C TYR A 221 15.28 13.21 7.10
N GLU A 222 15.55 14.26 6.34
CA GLU A 222 15.00 14.41 4.99
C GLU A 222 15.71 13.49 3.99
N SER A 223 14.99 13.04 2.95
CA SER A 223 15.63 12.26 1.88
C SER A 223 16.61 13.10 1.07
N HIS A 224 17.80 12.56 0.80
CA HIS A 224 18.73 13.20 -0.12
C HIS A 224 18.23 13.25 -1.57
N ALA A 225 17.43 12.25 -1.99
CA ALA A 225 16.93 12.14 -3.35
C ALA A 225 15.57 12.83 -3.53
N TRP A 226 14.69 12.71 -2.53
CA TRP A 226 13.30 13.11 -2.64
C TRP A 226 12.90 14.23 -1.68
N GLN A 227 13.81 14.69 -0.82
CA GLN A 227 13.56 15.69 0.21
C GLN A 227 12.33 15.28 1.05
N ARG A 228 11.34 16.18 1.19
CA ARG A 228 10.09 15.91 1.93
C ARG A 228 8.96 15.39 1.05
N ARG A 229 9.23 15.05 -0.22
CA ARG A 229 8.18 14.67 -1.16
C ARG A 229 7.53 13.36 -0.74
N VAL A 230 6.22 13.33 -0.92
CA VAL A 230 5.43 12.10 -0.89
C VAL A 230 5.70 11.35 -2.20
N ILE A 231 6.06 10.08 -2.07
CA ILE A 231 6.34 9.23 -3.23
C ILE A 231 5.28 8.13 -3.37
N ALA A 232 5.04 7.74 -4.62
CA ALA A 232 4.26 6.55 -4.94
C ALA A 232 5.06 5.28 -4.58
N SER A 233 4.35 4.17 -4.48
CA SER A 233 5.02 2.89 -4.30
C SER A 233 5.87 2.51 -5.50
N SER A 234 6.84 1.64 -5.27
CA SER A 234 7.71 1.05 -6.29
C SER A 234 7.69 -0.47 -6.16
N GLY A 235 8.02 -1.20 -7.22
CA GLY A 235 8.05 -2.67 -7.18
C GLY A 235 8.89 -3.24 -6.03
N SER A 236 9.96 -2.54 -5.62
CA SER A 236 10.77 -2.93 -4.44
C SER A 236 10.02 -2.72 -3.13
N THR A 237 9.41 -1.55 -2.91
CA THR A 237 8.64 -1.28 -1.69
C THR A 237 7.39 -2.17 -1.62
N ASP A 238 6.81 -2.54 -2.77
CA ASP A 238 5.64 -3.42 -2.86
C ASP A 238 5.96 -4.82 -2.35
N MET A 239 7.11 -5.37 -2.75
CA MET A 239 7.61 -6.65 -2.25
C MET A 239 7.86 -6.62 -0.74
N VAL A 240 8.44 -5.52 -0.24
CA VAL A 240 8.77 -5.38 1.18
C VAL A 240 7.53 -5.21 2.04
N PHE A 241 6.66 -4.25 1.71
CA PHE A 241 5.45 -3.98 2.49
C PHE A 241 4.34 -5.01 2.28
N GLN A 242 4.47 -5.84 1.23
CA GLN A 242 3.47 -6.80 0.75
C GLN A 242 2.15 -6.10 0.44
N LEU A 243 2.26 -4.95 -0.24
CA LEU A 243 1.13 -4.13 -0.65
C LEU A 243 1.13 -3.99 -2.17
N PRO A 244 -0.04 -3.95 -2.83
CA PRO A 244 -0.10 -3.79 -4.27
C PRO A 244 0.54 -2.48 -4.75
N THR A 245 1.20 -2.53 -5.91
CA THR A 245 1.74 -1.35 -6.59
C THR A 245 0.66 -0.26 -6.77
N GLY A 246 1.02 0.98 -6.50
CA GLY A 246 0.15 2.16 -6.59
C GLY A 246 -0.79 2.36 -5.40
N SER A 247 -0.99 1.35 -4.54
CA SER A 247 -2.04 1.36 -3.51
C SER A 247 -1.72 2.17 -2.24
N TYR A 248 -0.50 2.66 -2.08
CA TYR A 248 -0.07 3.41 -0.91
C TYR A 248 0.89 4.54 -1.28
N ARG A 249 1.14 5.41 -0.30
CA ARG A 249 2.11 6.50 -0.39
C ARG A 249 3.13 6.38 0.73
N LEU A 250 4.32 6.86 0.43
CA LEU A 250 5.47 6.80 1.30
C LEU A 250 6.08 8.17 1.48
N ALA A 251 6.82 8.31 2.57
CA ALA A 251 7.86 9.30 2.73
C ALA A 251 9.21 8.59 2.86
N CYS A 252 10.28 9.28 2.45
CA CYS A 252 11.64 8.76 2.53
C CYS A 252 12.49 9.66 3.42
N GLY A 253 13.41 9.08 4.19
CA GLY A 253 14.45 9.83 4.87
C GLY A 253 15.82 9.18 4.76
N SER A 254 16.86 10.00 4.83
CA SER A 254 18.24 9.54 4.82
C SER A 254 18.84 9.75 6.21
N VAL A 255 19.22 8.65 6.86
CA VAL A 255 19.87 8.66 8.18
C VAL A 255 21.34 9.03 8.03
N ASP A 256 21.97 8.42 7.04
CA ASP A 256 23.30 8.78 6.54
C ASP A 256 23.41 8.41 5.05
N LYS A 257 24.64 8.35 4.52
CA LYS A 257 24.90 8.02 3.10
C LYS A 257 24.51 6.59 2.72
N TYR A 258 24.46 5.67 3.68
CA TYR A 258 24.28 4.23 3.49
C TYR A 258 22.99 3.70 4.12
N CYS A 259 22.34 4.46 4.98
CA CYS A 259 21.10 4.08 5.65
C CYS A 259 19.96 5.06 5.30
N ASN A 260 18.88 4.52 4.75
CA ASN A 260 17.64 5.22 4.42
C ASN A 260 16.45 4.51 5.07
N PHE A 261 15.31 5.20 5.08
CA PHE A 261 14.04 4.57 5.42
C PHE A 261 12.92 5.01 4.49
N ASP A 262 11.97 4.10 4.29
CA ASP A 262 10.68 4.36 3.66
C ASP A 262 9.58 4.12 4.70
N ILE A 263 8.65 5.06 4.84
CA ILE A 263 7.58 5.01 5.85
C ILE A 263 6.20 5.18 5.21
N LEU A 264 5.28 4.27 5.54
CA LEU A 264 3.89 4.33 5.07
C LEU A 264 3.17 5.57 5.61
N LEU A 265 2.54 6.30 4.70
CA LEU A 265 1.73 7.48 5.02
C LEU A 265 0.24 7.14 5.08
N THR A 266 -0.47 7.83 5.96
CA THR A 266 -1.94 7.85 6.01
C THR A 266 -2.42 9.19 5.47
N ALA A 267 -3.31 9.16 4.49
CA ALA A 267 -3.96 10.37 3.99
C ALA A 267 -4.98 10.89 5.01
N GLY A 268 -4.94 12.20 5.30
CA GLY A 268 -6.01 12.87 6.02
C GLY A 268 -7.08 13.41 5.10
N ASN A 269 -8.25 13.69 5.67
CA ASN A 269 -9.37 14.32 4.97
C ASN A 269 -9.14 15.80 4.64
N ASP A 270 -8.04 16.36 5.11
CA ASP A 270 -7.58 17.74 4.91
C ASP A 270 -6.51 17.87 3.82
N GLY A 271 -6.20 16.77 3.12
CA GLY A 271 -5.19 16.72 2.06
C GLY A 271 -3.75 16.65 2.59
N GLN A 272 -3.55 16.48 3.90
CA GLN A 272 -2.23 16.30 4.51
C GLN A 272 -1.89 14.83 4.69
N TRP A 273 -0.61 14.56 4.96
CA TRP A 273 -0.09 13.21 5.16
C TRP A 273 0.40 13.02 6.58
N TYR A 274 0.06 11.86 7.13
CA TYR A 274 0.24 11.55 8.54
C TYR A 274 1.00 10.26 8.74
N ILE A 275 1.78 10.22 9.81
CA ILE A 275 2.51 9.04 10.24
C ILE A 275 2.03 8.70 11.66
N TYR A 276 1.62 7.46 11.85
CA TYR A 276 1.14 6.96 13.14
C TYR A 276 2.17 5.99 13.74
N PRO A 277 2.12 5.72 15.07
CA PRO A 277 3.05 4.80 15.73
C PRO A 277 3.19 3.43 15.03
N ASN A 278 2.09 2.93 14.47
CA ASN A 278 2.01 1.65 13.76
C ASN A 278 2.24 1.74 12.23
N SER A 279 2.55 2.92 11.68
CA SER A 279 2.94 3.05 10.27
C SER A 279 4.13 2.14 10.00
N LYS A 280 4.04 1.28 8.97
CA LYS A 280 5.15 0.39 8.62
C LYS A 280 6.34 1.21 8.11
N VAL A 281 7.54 0.79 8.49
CA VAL A 281 8.80 1.39 8.10
C VAL A 281 9.73 0.31 7.58
N TRP A 282 10.28 0.54 6.40
CA TRP A 282 11.41 -0.20 5.87
C TRP A 282 12.68 0.60 6.12
N LEU A 283 13.63 0.07 6.87
CA LEU A 283 14.93 0.69 7.18
C LEU A 283 16.03 -0.14 6.50
N HIS A 284 16.78 0.45 5.57
CA HIS A 284 17.74 -0.24 4.69
C HIS A 284 19.02 0.55 4.46
#